data_AF-W4HEE8-F1
#
_entry.id   AF-W4HEE8-F1
#
_cell.length_a   1.000
_cell.length_b   1.000
_cell.length_c   1.000
_cell.angle_alpha   90.00
_cell.angle_beta   90.00
_cell.angle_gamma   90.00
#
_symmetry.space_group_name_H-M   'P 1'
#
loop_
_entity.id
_entity.type
_entity.pdbx_description
1 polymer ?
#
loop_
_entity_poly.entity_id
_entity_poly.type
_entity_poly.pdbx_seq_one_letter_code
_entity_poly.pdbx_strand_id
1 'polypeptide(L)'
;MTHDLTPNQPGHYWGRWHTPAPGTADDGEGCTQDIWEVHRVFIHAVDPDDPEQLRAFVPGVEEPQPLNGFEWGPRVWPFSDKAEA
;
A
#
# COMPACT_ATOMS: atom_id res chain seq x y z
N MET A 1 -1.94 14.82 17.50
CA MET A 1 -1.23 15.17 16.25
C MET A 1 -1.00 13.87 15.52
N THR A 2 -1.90 13.50 14.62
CA THR A 2 -1.71 12.30 13.78
C THR A 2 -0.79 12.74 12.66
N HIS A 3 0.47 12.31 12.67
CA HIS A 3 1.34 12.52 11.52
C HIS A 3 0.69 11.78 10.34
N ASP A 4 0.42 12.51 9.26
CA ASP A 4 0.06 11.88 7.98
C ASP A 4 1.31 11.13 7.49
N LEU A 5 1.32 9.81 7.67
CA LEU A 5 2.40 8.92 7.24
C LEU A 5 2.08 8.28 5.88
N THR A 6 1.08 8.82 5.18
CA THR A 6 0.68 8.36 3.87
C THR A 6 1.88 8.42 2.91
N PRO A 7 2.25 7.29 2.26
CA PRO A 7 3.37 7.25 1.34
C PRO A 7 3.18 8.22 0.17
N ASN A 8 4.21 9.01 -0.10
CA ASN A 8 4.28 9.95 -1.23
C ASN A 8 5.37 9.58 -2.26
N GLN A 9 5.95 8.40 -2.10
CA GLN A 9 6.99 7.86 -2.96
C GLN A 9 7.00 6.33 -2.88
N PRO A 10 7.56 5.63 -3.88
CA PRO A 10 7.75 4.19 -3.83
C PRO A 10 8.64 3.74 -2.66
N GLY A 11 8.37 2.54 -2.13
CA GLY A 11 9.17 1.95 -1.06
C GLY A 11 8.41 0.91 -0.26
N HIS A 12 8.98 0.52 0.88
CA HIS A 12 8.36 -0.40 1.82
C HIS A 12 7.95 0.37 3.08
N TYR A 13 6.71 0.19 3.50
CA TYR A 13 6.11 0.91 4.61
C TYR A 13 5.37 -0.07 5.50
N TRP A 14 5.46 0.13 6.81
CA TRP A 14 4.49 -0.49 7.70
C TRP A 14 3.12 0.10 7.39
N GLY A 15 2.12 -0.75 7.25
CA GLY A 15 0.74 -0.34 7.05
C GLY A 15 -0.22 -1.38 7.61
N ARG A 16 -1.46 -0.97 7.78
CA ARG A 16 -2.58 -1.81 8.19
C ARG A 16 -3.71 -1.59 7.19
N TRP A 17 -3.96 -2.59 6.36
CA TRP A 17 -5.00 -2.54 5.34
C TRP A 17 -6.37 -2.79 5.97
N HIS A 18 -7.28 -1.83 5.84
CA HIS A 18 -8.60 -1.88 6.49
C HIS A 18 -9.77 -1.66 5.53
N THR A 19 -9.52 -1.21 4.30
CA THR A 19 -10.58 -0.94 3.33
C THR A 19 -10.16 -1.42 1.95
N PRO A 20 -10.83 -2.46 1.40
CA PRO A 20 -10.57 -2.92 0.06
C PRO A 20 -11.12 -1.94 -0.97
N ALA A 21 -10.47 -1.89 -2.13
CA ALA A 21 -11.01 -1.21 -3.30
C ALA A 21 -12.33 -1.87 -3.76
N PRO A 22 -13.26 -1.13 -4.38
CA PRO A 22 -14.48 -1.72 -4.91
C PRO A 22 -14.20 -2.86 -5.90
N GLY A 23 -14.84 -4.03 -5.70
CA GLY A 23 -14.72 -5.18 -6.58
C GLY A 23 -13.54 -6.11 -6.27
N THR A 24 -12.97 -6.03 -5.06
CA THR A 24 -11.78 -6.78 -4.65
C THR A 24 -12.00 -8.27 -4.36
N ALA A 25 -13.14 -8.93 -4.56
CA ALA A 25 -13.38 -10.40 -4.36
C ALA A 25 -13.16 -10.94 -2.92
N ASP A 26 -12.09 -10.54 -2.22
CA ASP A 26 -11.81 -10.73 -0.80
C ASP A 26 -12.56 -9.70 0.09
N ASP A 27 -13.65 -9.14 -0.42
CA ASP A 27 -14.39 -7.97 0.11
C ASP A 27 -15.01 -8.17 1.51
N GLY A 28 -14.91 -9.36 2.11
CA GLY A 28 -15.74 -9.76 3.25
C GLY A 28 -15.03 -10.51 4.39
N GLU A 29 -14.01 -11.33 4.12
CA GLU A 29 -13.35 -12.15 5.16
C GLU A 29 -11.83 -11.93 5.26
N GLY A 30 -11.15 -11.50 4.18
CA GLY A 30 -9.71 -11.17 4.17
C GLY A 30 -9.37 -9.78 4.72
N CYS A 31 -10.33 -8.86 4.78
CA CYS A 31 -10.15 -7.46 5.22
C CYS A 31 -10.13 -7.26 6.74
N THR A 32 -9.84 -8.30 7.51
CA THR A 32 -9.71 -8.23 8.98
C THR A 32 -8.24 -8.22 9.38
N GLN A 33 -7.43 -7.44 8.68
CA GLN A 33 -6.05 -7.26 9.05
C GLN A 33 -5.95 -6.06 9.99
N ASP A 34 -6.32 -6.29 11.26
CA ASP A 34 -5.87 -5.43 12.38
C ASP A 34 -4.35 -5.52 12.61
N ILE A 35 -3.65 -6.28 11.77
CA ILE A 35 -2.22 -6.53 11.82
C ILE A 35 -1.46 -5.46 11.04
N TRP A 36 -0.35 -5.04 11.62
CA TRP A 36 0.64 -4.23 10.94
C TRP A 36 1.52 -5.14 10.08
N GLU A 37 1.58 -4.86 8.80
CA GLU A 37 2.39 -5.59 7.83
C GLU A 37 3.22 -4.63 6.97
N VAL A 38 4.24 -5.16 6.30
CA VAL A 38 5.04 -4.37 5.36
C VAL A 38 4.41 -4.43 3.99
N HIS A 39 3.97 -3.28 3.50
CA HIS A 39 3.43 -3.14 2.15
C HIS A 39 4.45 -2.47 1.23
N ARG A 40 4.52 -2.96 -0.01
CA ARG A 40 5.28 -2.32 -1.07
C ARG A 40 4.39 -1.29 -1.76
N VAL A 41 4.83 -0.04 -1.74
CA VAL A 41 4.25 1.08 -2.51
C VAL A 41 5.05 1.26 -3.79
N PHE A 42 4.36 1.38 -4.91
CA PHE A 42 4.98 1.50 -6.23
C PHE A 42 4.18 2.42 -7.15
N ILE A 43 4.83 2.87 -8.23
CA ILE A 43 4.21 3.68 -9.28
C ILE A 43 3.33 2.76 -10.13
N HIS A 44 2.04 3.01 -10.10
CA HIS A 44 1.01 2.30 -10.84
C HIS A 44 0.57 3.06 -12.10
N ALA A 45 0.47 4.40 -12.05
CA ALA A 45 0.10 5.21 -13.21
C ALA A 45 1.32 5.91 -13.85
N VAL A 46 1.28 6.09 -15.16
CA VAL A 46 2.33 6.79 -15.94
C VAL A 46 2.31 8.29 -15.68
N ASP A 47 1.11 8.85 -15.49
CA ASP A 47 0.93 10.28 -15.21
C ASP A 47 1.28 10.58 -13.74
N PRO A 48 2.26 11.46 -13.48
CA PRO A 48 2.64 11.80 -12.12
C PRO A 48 1.66 12.67 -11.35
N ASP A 49 0.71 13.30 -12.04
CA ASP A 49 -0.35 14.08 -11.42
C ASP A 49 -1.62 13.25 -11.16
N ASP A 50 -1.60 11.95 -11.51
CA ASP A 50 -2.71 11.03 -11.26
C ASP A 50 -2.87 10.78 -9.75
N PRO A 51 -4.06 11.00 -9.16
CA PRO A 51 -4.31 10.70 -7.75
C PRO A 51 -4.13 9.20 -7.41
N GLU A 52 -4.12 8.33 -8.41
CA GLU A 52 -3.88 6.88 -8.30
C GLU A 52 -2.47 6.49 -8.78
N GLN A 53 -1.55 7.46 -8.90
CA GLN A 53 -0.16 7.21 -9.30
C GLN A 53 0.51 6.17 -8.40
N LEU A 54 0.23 6.20 -7.10
CA LEU A 54 0.79 5.25 -6.14
C LEU A 54 -0.25 4.26 -5.68
N ARG A 55 0.12 2.98 -5.68
CA ARG A 55 -0.67 1.90 -5.10
C ARG A 55 0.18 1.01 -4.20
N ALA A 56 -0.48 0.32 -3.29
CA ALA A 56 0.12 -0.63 -2.37
C ALA A 56 -0.19 -2.06 -2.78
N PHE A 57 0.83 -2.91 -2.78
CA PHE A 57 0.64 -4.35 -2.92
C PHE A 57 0.17 -4.94 -1.60
N VAL A 58 -0.89 -5.75 -1.65
CA VAL A 58 -1.39 -6.52 -0.51
C VAL A 58 -1.24 -8.01 -0.84
N PRO A 59 -0.51 -8.78 -0.02
CA PRO A 59 -0.41 -10.22 -0.22
C PRO A 59 -1.79 -10.89 -0.27
N GLY A 60 -2.01 -11.74 -1.28
CA GLY A 60 -3.28 -12.45 -1.47
C GLY A 60 -4.34 -11.66 -2.23
N VAL A 61 -4.12 -10.37 -2.48
CA VAL A 61 -5.04 -9.55 -3.28
C VAL A 61 -4.50 -9.45 -4.71
N GLU A 62 -5.34 -9.78 -5.69
CA GLU A 62 -4.94 -9.77 -7.10
C GLU A 62 -4.57 -8.35 -7.58
N GLU A 63 -5.38 -7.37 -7.18
CA GLU A 63 -5.23 -5.98 -7.63
C GLU A 63 -4.54 -5.08 -6.59
N PRO A 64 -3.62 -4.20 -7.02
CA PRO A 64 -3.01 -3.22 -6.13
C PRO A 64 -4.04 -2.27 -5.52
N GLN A 65 -3.88 -1.97 -4.24
CA GLN A 65 -4.86 -1.24 -3.45
C GLN A 65 -4.51 0.25 -3.33
N PRO A 66 -5.53 1.14 -3.27
CA PRO A 66 -5.32 2.56 -3.10
C PRO A 66 -4.79 2.88 -1.69
N LEU A 67 -3.91 3.88 -1.57
CA LEU A 67 -3.24 4.20 -0.31
C LEU A 67 -4.19 4.67 0.81
N ASN A 68 -5.38 5.18 0.46
CA ASN A 68 -6.40 5.63 1.41
C ASN A 68 -7.14 4.47 2.11
N GLY A 69 -6.94 3.23 1.67
CA GLY A 69 -7.48 2.03 2.31
C GLY A 69 -6.62 1.51 3.47
N PHE A 70 -5.60 2.27 3.88
CA PHE A 70 -4.60 1.86 4.85
C PHE A 70 -4.41 2.91 5.95
N GLU A 71 -4.09 2.41 7.14
CA GLU A 71 -3.39 3.20 8.15
C GLU A 71 -1.88 2.99 7.96
N TRP A 72 -1.12 4.07 7.81
CA TRP A 72 0.31 4.01 7.51
C TRP A 72 1.19 4.27 8.73
N GLY A 73 2.30 3.56 8.75
CA GLY A 73 3.37 3.64 9.73
C GLY A 73 4.66 4.11 9.07
N PRO A 74 5.78 4.06 9.81
CA PRO A 74 7.06 4.54 9.30
C PRO A 74 7.55 3.69 8.11
N ARG A 75 8.27 4.35 7.20
CA ARG A 75 9.02 3.70 6.13
C ARG A 75 10.03 2.71 6.70
N VAL A 76 10.12 1.53 6.10
CA VAL A 76 11.09 0.49 6.48
C VAL A 76 12.43 0.76 5.79
N TRP A 77 13.52 0.74 6.57
CA TRP A 77 14.90 0.85 6.10
C TRP A 77 15.70 -0.40 6.48
N PRO A 78 16.63 -0.89 5.63
CA PRO A 78 16.90 -0.46 4.25
C PRO A 78 15.91 -1.09 3.27
N PHE A 79 15.60 -0.39 2.18
CA PHE A 79 14.97 -0.99 1.00
C PHE A 79 15.91 -0.77 -0.19
N SER A 80 16.17 -1.81 -0.97
CA SER A 80 16.87 -1.68 -2.25
C SER A 80 15.80 -1.70 -3.35
N ASP A 81 15.76 -0.68 -4.19
CA ASP A 81 14.92 -0.64 -5.39
C ASP A 81 15.42 -1.64 -6.46
N LYS A 82 16.64 -2.15 -6.29
CA LYS A 82 17.18 -3.19 -7.16
C LYS A 82 16.56 -4.53 -6.79
N ALA A 83 15.68 -5.02 -7.66
CA ALA A 83 15.69 -6.45 -7.94
C ALA A 83 17.13 -6.77 -8.37
N GLU A 84 17.87 -7.50 -7.53
CA GLU A 84 19.12 -8.09 -8.00
C GLU A 84 18.79 -9.02 -9.18
N ALA A 85 19.64 -8.92 -10.20
CA ALA A 85 19.40 -9.27 -11.60
C ALA A 85 19.09 -10.74 -11.89
#